data_AF-A0A838JXC2-F1
#
_entry.id   AF-A0A838JXC2-F1
#
_cell.length_a   1.000
_cell.length_b   1.000
_cell.length_c   1.000
_cell.angle_alpha   90.00
_cell.angle_beta   90.00
_cell.angle_gamma   90.00
#
_symmetry.space_group_name_H-M   'P 1'
#
loop_
_entity.id
_entity.type
_entity.pdbx_description
1 polymer ?
#
loop_
_entity_poly.entity_id
_entity_poly.type
_entity_poly.pdbx_seq_one_letter_code
_entity_poly.pdbx_strand_id
1 'polypeptide(L)' 'MNGETMLRVANVGDEAAMESVRDTLDQLDIAYEHVRSEPDDDRFPQTAYFYVPDDSAEDVERALASLSTEHGFDAEVL' A
#
# COMPACT_ATOMS: atom_id res chain seq x y z
N MET A 1 -5.55 -10.04 19.06
CA MET A 1 -5.46 -8.57 19.14
C MET A 1 -4.12 -8.17 18.55
N ASN A 2 -4.08 -7.62 17.35
CA ASN A 2 -4.29 -8.37 16.11
C ASN A 2 -2.92 -8.41 15.43
N GLY A 3 -2.54 -9.52 14.82
CA GLY A 3 -1.28 -9.64 14.07
C GLY A 3 -1.39 -8.90 12.74
N GLU A 4 -1.72 -7.61 12.82
CA GLU A 4 -1.95 -6.70 11.71
C GLU A 4 -1.11 -5.45 11.98
N THR A 5 -0.39 -4.99 10.97
CA THR A 5 0.40 -3.75 10.96
C THR A 5 -0.13 -2.82 9.87
N MET A 6 0.15 -1.53 9.99
CA MET A 6 -0.33 -0.52 9.07
C MET A 6 0.68 -0.27 7.96
N LEU A 7 0.30 -0.57 6.73
CA LEU A 7 1.01 -0.14 5.53
C LEU A 7 0.55 1.27 5.14
N ARG A 8 1.49 2.20 5.02
CA ARG A 8 1.29 3.53 4.42
C ARG A 8 1.90 3.57 3.03
N VAL A 9 1.10 3.95 2.04
CA VAL A 9 1.55 4.19 0.66
C VAL A 9 1.34 5.66 0.32
N ALA A 10 2.40 6.47 0.42
CA ALA A 10 2.38 7.91 0.20
C ALA A 10 2.74 8.29 -1.24
N ASN A 11 2.36 9.49 -1.68
CA ASN A 11 2.71 10.03 -2.99
C ASN A 11 2.20 9.21 -4.19
N VAL A 12 1.10 8.46 -4.03
CA VAL A 12 0.44 7.76 -5.15
C VAL A 12 -0.01 8.80 -6.18
N GLY A 13 0.54 8.75 -7.39
CA GLY A 13 0.37 9.80 -8.40
C GLY A 13 -0.92 9.72 -9.22
N ASP A 14 -1.53 8.54 -9.30
CA ASP A 14 -2.71 8.27 -10.11
C ASP A 14 -3.39 6.94 -9.69
N GLU A 15 -4.57 6.69 -10.27
CA GLU A 15 -5.35 5.49 -9.98
C GLU A 15 -4.66 4.20 -10.44
N ALA A 16 -3.87 4.24 -11.52
CA ALA A 16 -3.15 3.06 -11.99
C ALA A 16 -2.04 2.66 -11.01
N ALA A 17 -1.36 3.62 -10.39
CA ALA A 17 -0.40 3.34 -9.31
C ALA A 17 -1.10 2.71 -8.08
N MET A 18 -2.29 3.19 -7.70
CA MET A 18 -3.08 2.59 -6.62
C MET A 18 -3.54 1.15 -6.97
N GLU A 19 -3.95 0.92 -8.20
CA GLU A 19 -4.34 -0.39 -8.72
C GLU A 19 -3.15 -1.36 -8.67
N SER A 20 -1.96 -0.95 -9.13
CA SER A 20 -0.74 -1.75 -9.05
C SER A 20 -0.39 -2.16 -7.62
N VAL A 21 -0.61 -1.27 -6.63
CA VAL A 21 -0.39 -1.58 -5.20
C VAL A 21 -1.33 -2.69 -4.75
N ARG A 22 -2.62 -2.58 -5.07
CA ARG A 22 -3.63 -3.59 -4.72
C ARG A 22 -3.34 -4.92 -5.42
N ASP A 23 -3.05 -4.89 -6.72
CA ASP A 23 -2.67 -6.06 -7.50
C ASP A 23 -1.44 -6.76 -6.90
N THR A 24 -0.46 -6.00 -6.41
CA THR A 24 0.72 -6.57 -5.75
C THR A 24 0.37 -7.28 -4.45
N LEU A 25 -0.49 -6.67 -3.62
CA LEU A 25 -0.95 -7.30 -2.39
C LEU A 25 -1.79 -8.56 -2.67
N ASP A 26 -2.64 -8.52 -3.70
CA ASP A 26 -3.44 -9.67 -4.15
C ASP A 26 -2.55 -10.80 -4.70
N GLN A 27 -1.50 -10.48 -5.47
CA GLN A 27 -0.53 -11.46 -5.98
C GLN A 27 0.26 -12.16 -4.86
N LEU A 28 0.45 -11.48 -3.74
CA LEU A 28 1.09 -12.02 -2.55
C LEU A 28 0.11 -12.81 -1.65
N ASP A 29 -1.17 -12.94 -2.05
CA ASP A 29 -2.24 -13.58 -1.27
C ASP A 29 -2.46 -12.92 0.10
N ILE A 30 -2.23 -11.60 0.18
CA ILE A 30 -2.34 -10.84 1.43
C ILE A 30 -3.79 -10.49 1.71
N ALA A 31 -4.27 -10.85 2.90
CA ALA A 31 -5.55 -10.37 3.41
C ALA A 31 -5.43 -8.92 3.92
N TYR A 32 -5.38 -7.95 3.01
CA TYR A 32 -5.28 -6.53 3.36
C TYR A 32 -6.65 -5.86 3.51
N GLU A 33 -6.72 -4.81 4.34
CA GLU A 33 -7.88 -3.93 4.47
C GLU A 33 -7.49 -2.50 4.10
N HIS A 34 -8.20 -1.86 3.16
CA HIS A 34 -8.01 -0.42 2.88
C HIS A 34 -8.74 0.41 3.93
N VAL A 35 -7.99 1.31 4.59
CA VAL A 35 -8.49 2.12 5.71
C VAL A 35 -9.00 3.47 5.23
N ARG A 36 -8.17 4.21 4.50
CA ARG A 36 -8.46 5.55 3.99
C ARG A 36 -7.45 5.99 2.94
N SER A 37 -7.78 7.06 2.22
CA SER A 37 -6.84 7.81 1.41
C SER A 37 -6.84 9.29 1.83
N GLU A 38 -5.69 9.95 1.74
CA GLU A 38 -5.55 11.38 2.03
C GLU A 38 -4.89 12.09 0.83
N PRO A 39 -5.54 13.09 0.20
CA PRO A 39 -6.89 13.58 0.49
C PRO A 39 -7.97 12.51 0.21
N ASP A 40 -9.05 12.54 1.00
CA ASP A 40 -10.23 11.66 0.85
C ASP A 40 -11.15 12.18 -0.29
N ASP A 41 -10.54 12.66 -1.37
CA ASP A 41 -11.17 13.13 -2.60
C ASP A 41 -10.49 12.40 -3.78
N ASP A 42 -11.11 12.36 -4.95
CA ASP A 42 -10.55 11.76 -6.18
C ASP A 42 -9.38 12.57 -6.80
N ARG A 43 -8.52 13.16 -5.97
CA ARG A 43 -7.41 14.02 -6.38
C ARG A 43 -6.09 13.40 -5.98
N PHE A 44 -5.16 13.34 -6.92
CA PHE A 44 -3.80 12.87 -6.70
C PHE A 44 -2.83 14.05 -6.59
N PRO A 45 -1.69 13.92 -5.87
CA PRO A 45 -1.23 12.71 -5.20
C PRO A 45 -2.02 12.36 -3.93
N GLN A 46 -2.15 11.06 -3.64
CA GLN A 46 -2.80 10.54 -2.44
C GLN A 46 -1.84 9.74 -1.56
N THR A 47 -2.15 9.67 -0.28
CA THR A 47 -1.56 8.74 0.69
C THR A 47 -2.61 7.74 1.11
N ALA A 48 -2.42 6.48 0.76
CA ALA A 48 -3.31 5.37 1.10
C ALA A 48 -2.81 4.63 2.34
N TYR A 49 -3.74 4.18 3.17
CA TYR A 49 -3.44 3.40 4.36
C TYR A 49 -4.15 2.05 4.28
N PHE A 50 -3.41 0.99 4.60
CA PHE A 50 -3.91 -0.38 4.63
C PHE A 50 -3.52 -1.06 5.93
N TYR A 51 -4.35 -1.98 6.43
CA TYR A 51 -3.90 -2.99 7.37
C TYR A 51 -3.46 -4.23 6.60
N VAL A 52 -2.31 -4.79 6.96
CA VAL A 52 -1.77 -6.04 6.43
C VAL A 52 -1.38 -6.95 7.58
N PRO A 53 -1.35 -8.28 7.41
CA PRO A 53 -0.84 -9.20 8.43
C PRO A 53 0.62 -8.89 8.79
N ASP A 54 0.93 -8.91 10.08
CA ASP A 54 2.26 -8.64 10.63
C ASP A 54 3.31 -9.64 10.11
N ASP A 55 2.91 -10.92 9.99
CA ASP A 55 3.73 -11.98 9.40
C ASP A 55 4.07 -11.76 7.92
N SER A 56 3.35 -10.86 7.24
CA SER A 56 3.53 -10.53 5.83
C SER A 56 4.20 -9.17 5.61
N ALA A 57 4.51 -8.43 6.68
CA ALA A 57 5.08 -7.08 6.63
C ALA A 57 6.35 -6.98 5.78
N GLU A 58 7.30 -7.89 6.00
CA GLU A 58 8.59 -7.91 5.29
C GLU A 58 8.41 -8.22 3.79
N ASP A 59 7.49 -9.12 3.44
CA ASP A 59 7.21 -9.46 2.04
C ASP A 59 6.50 -8.32 1.31
N VAL A 60 5.55 -7.66 1.98
CA VAL A 60 4.85 -6.47 1.46
C VAL A 60 5.83 -5.32 1.24
N GLU A 61 6.65 -5.00 2.24
CA GLU A 61 7.64 -3.91 2.13
C GLU A 61 8.60 -4.16 0.98
N ARG A 62 9.11 -5.39 0.84
CA ARG A 62 10.03 -5.76 -0.25
C ARG A 62 9.37 -5.67 -1.62
N ALA A 63 8.12 -6.13 -1.77
CA ALA A 63 7.42 -6.08 -3.05
C ALA A 63 7.10 -4.63 -3.45
N LEU A 64 6.60 -3.83 -2.50
CA LEU A 64 6.25 -2.45 -2.74
C LEU A 64 7.48 -1.54 -2.93
N ALA A 65 8.65 -1.86 -2.36
CA ALA A 65 9.88 -1.11 -2.63
C ALA A 65 10.31 -1.15 -4.11
N SER A 66 10.01 -2.26 -4.81
CA SER A 66 10.29 -2.35 -6.24
C SER A 66 9.27 -1.54 -7.05
N LEU A 67 7.99 -1.67 -6.68
CA LEU A 67 6.89 -0.97 -7.34
C LEU A 67 6.93 0.55 -7.12
N SER A 68 7.36 0.98 -5.94
CA SER A 68 7.50 2.39 -5.55
C SER A 68 8.52 3.11 -6.42
N THR A 69 9.60 2.43 -6.80
CA THR A 69 10.61 2.96 -7.73
C THR A 69 10.04 3.12 -9.15
N GLU A 70 9.15 2.22 -9.58
CA GLU A 70 8.52 2.27 -10.91
C GLU A 70 7.47 3.38 -11.02
N HIS A 71 6.61 3.51 -10.01
CA HIS A 71 5.48 4.44 -10.02
C HIS A 71 5.75 5.78 -9.30
N GLY A 72 6.87 5.91 -8.59
CA GLY A 72 7.27 7.15 -7.91
C GLY A 72 6.50 7.46 -6.63
N PHE A 73 5.91 6.45 -5.99
CA PHE A 73 5.29 6.56 -4.66
C PHE A 73 6.27 6.11 -3.56
N ASP A 74 5.89 6.21 -2.29
CA ASP A 74 6.64 5.67 -1.15
C ASP A 74 5.76 4.66 -0.40
N ALA A 75 6.31 3.51 0.00
CA ALA A 75 5.58 2.50 0.79
C ALA A 75 6.39 2.12 2.04
N GLU A 76 5.71 2.06 3.19
CA GLU A 76 6.32 1.80 4.50
C GLU A 76 5.32 1.12 5.43
N VAL A 77 5.78 0.13 6.19
CA VAL A 77 5.02 -0.52 7.26
C VAL A 77 5.30 0.16 8.61
N LEU A 78 4.26 0.45 9.41
CA LEU A 78 4.29 1.28 10.64
C LEU A 78 4.19 0.49 11.95
#